data_AF-A0A371G5F0-F1
#
_entry.id   AF-A0A371G5F0-F1
#
_cell.length_a   1.000
_cell.length_b   1.000
_cell.length_c   1.000
_cell.angle_alpha   90.00
_cell.angle_beta   90.00
_cell.angle_gamma   90.00
#
_symmetry.space_group_name_H-M   'P 1'
#
loop_
_entity.id
_entity.type
_entity.pdbx_description
1 polymer ?
#
loop_
_entity_poly.entity_id
_entity_poly.type
_entity_poly.pdbx_seq_one_letter_code
_entity_poly.pdbx_strand_id
1 'polypeptide(L)'
;MVCLCLPSLLMTNPLSPASVEHSRFVEAVITVKEIGFSPFKTNFVVPIHVLVTEESVWESNFVPRFSVIKILKSKGLLKNNMHFSSIICTTDENFLEKFVVNFQNVLPLLPDVYKGVINPSNKY
;
A
#
# COMPACT_ATOMS: atom_id res chain seq x y z
N MET A 1 -14.44 12.78 -4.25
CA MET A 1 -13.11 13.39 -4.12
C MET A 1 -12.10 12.41 -4.69
N VAL A 2 -11.84 12.50 -5.98
CA VAL A 2 -10.85 11.68 -6.68
C VAL A 2 -9.48 12.22 -6.25
N CYS A 3 -8.65 11.39 -5.63
CA CYS A 3 -7.34 11.82 -5.14
C CYS A 3 -6.46 12.18 -6.33
N LEU A 4 -6.15 13.47 -6.50
CA LEU A 4 -5.11 13.97 -7.42
C LEU A 4 -3.68 13.60 -6.96
N CYS A 5 -3.55 12.73 -5.96
CA CYS A 5 -2.29 12.31 -5.33
C CYS A 5 -1.77 10.96 -5.80
N LEU A 6 -2.49 10.23 -6.68
CA LEU A 6 -1.79 9.26 -7.50
C LEU A 6 -0.89 10.08 -8.42
N PRO A 7 0.44 9.83 -8.43
CA PRO A 7 1.36 10.60 -9.26
C PRO A 7 0.78 10.66 -10.66
N SER A 8 1.00 11.80 -11.33
CA SER A 8 0.43 12.28 -12.60
C SER A 8 0.47 11.29 -13.80
N LEU A 9 0.80 10.03 -13.58
CA LEU A 9 0.93 8.90 -14.48
C LEU A 9 -0.38 8.13 -14.75
N LEU A 10 -1.47 8.35 -14.02
CA LEU A 10 -2.77 7.75 -14.40
C LEU A 10 -3.33 8.28 -15.73
N MET A 11 -2.71 9.30 -16.33
CA MET A 11 -3.19 9.93 -17.58
C MET A 11 -2.38 9.61 -18.84
N THR A 12 -1.30 8.82 -18.83
CA THR A 12 -0.51 8.61 -20.06
C THR A 12 0.08 7.20 -20.23
N ASN A 13 -0.78 6.21 -20.45
CA ASN A 13 -0.63 5.25 -21.57
C ASN A 13 -1.80 4.26 -21.51
N PRO A 14 -2.67 4.15 -22.52
CA PRO A 14 -3.53 2.99 -22.61
C PRO A 14 -2.66 1.80 -23.03
N LEU A 15 -2.06 1.12 -22.06
CA LEU A 15 -1.69 -0.28 -22.27
C LEU A 15 -3.01 -0.98 -22.60
N SER A 16 -3.14 -1.44 -23.84
CA SER A 16 -4.31 -2.18 -24.31
C SER A 16 -4.66 -3.24 -23.27
N PRO A 17 -5.93 -3.35 -22.83
CA PRO A 17 -6.40 -4.41 -21.93
C PRO A 17 -6.01 -5.82 -22.41
N ALA A 18 -5.68 -5.97 -23.70
CA ALA A 18 -5.20 -7.20 -24.31
C ALA A 18 -3.78 -7.65 -23.91
N SER A 19 -3.00 -6.83 -23.18
CA SER A 19 -1.60 -7.12 -22.84
C SER A 19 -1.37 -7.59 -21.40
N VAL A 20 -2.38 -7.52 -20.53
CA VAL A 20 -2.26 -7.97 -19.16
C VAL A 20 -2.60 -9.45 -19.10
N GLU A 21 -1.59 -10.29 -18.82
CA GLU A 21 -1.83 -11.71 -18.61
C GLU A 21 -2.79 -11.94 -17.42
N HIS A 22 -3.71 -12.90 -17.58
CA HIS A 22 -4.67 -13.26 -16.55
C HIS A 22 -4.00 -13.64 -15.22
N SER A 23 -2.84 -14.29 -15.28
CA SER A 23 -1.98 -14.64 -14.14
C SER A 23 -1.61 -13.41 -13.30
N ARG A 24 -1.13 -12.34 -13.95
CA ARG A 24 -0.73 -11.08 -13.28
C ARG A 24 -1.91 -10.39 -12.60
N PHE A 25 -3.08 -10.43 -13.22
CA PHE A 25 -4.29 -9.90 -12.60
C PHE A 25 -4.70 -10.68 -11.35
N VAL A 26 -4.67 -12.02 -11.41
CA VAL A 26 -5.01 -12.88 -10.27
C VAL A 26 -4.06 -12.64 -9.10
N GLU A 27 -2.75 -12.55 -9.36
CA GLU A 27 -1.75 -12.21 -8.35
C GLU A 27 -2.00 -10.84 -7.72
N ALA A 28 -2.27 -9.82 -8.54
CA ALA A 28 -2.58 -8.48 -8.04
C ALA A 28 -3.82 -8.46 -7.14
N VAL A 29 -4.87 -9.21 -7.51
CA VAL A 29 -6.08 -9.36 -6.69
C VAL A 29 -5.77 -10.01 -5.33
N ILE A 30 -4.93 -11.04 -5.31
CA ILE A 30 -4.51 -11.73 -4.08
C ILE A 30 -3.72 -10.78 -3.18
N THR A 31 -2.70 -10.11 -3.71
CA THR A 31 -1.87 -9.15 -2.98
C THR A 31 -2.70 -8.03 -2.35
N VAL A 32 -3.60 -7.43 -3.13
CA VAL A 32 -4.49 -6.37 -2.65
C VAL A 32 -5.45 -6.92 -1.57
N LYS A 33 -5.94 -8.15 -1.70
CA LYS A 33 -6.75 -8.77 -0.64
C LYS A 33 -5.96 -9.02 0.64
N GLU A 34 -4.73 -9.51 0.56
CA GLU A 34 -3.86 -9.78 1.72
C GLU A 34 -3.48 -8.51 2.49
N ILE A 35 -3.34 -7.39 1.78
CA ILE A 35 -3.10 -6.08 2.40
C ILE A 35 -4.36 -5.54 3.12
N GLY A 36 -5.48 -6.26 3.00
CA GLY A 36 -6.70 -6.00 3.76
C GLY A 36 -7.69 -5.13 3.01
N PHE A 37 -7.58 -5.05 1.69
CA PHE A 37 -8.59 -4.39 0.90
C PHE A 37 -9.82 -5.26 0.74
N SER A 38 -10.99 -4.63 0.84
CA SER A 38 -12.26 -5.30 0.59
C SER A 38 -12.58 -5.27 -0.91
N PRO A 39 -12.81 -6.44 -1.55
CA PRO A 39 -13.19 -6.52 -2.97
C PRO A 39 -14.54 -5.85 -3.28
N PHE A 40 -15.35 -5.57 -2.26
CA PHE A 40 -16.66 -4.95 -2.39
C PHE A 40 -16.62 -3.42 -2.35
N LYS A 41 -15.43 -2.79 -2.34
CA LYS A 41 -15.28 -1.34 -2.33
C LYS A 41 -14.61 -0.87 -3.62
N THR A 42 -15.07 0.27 -4.15
CA THR A 42 -14.52 0.88 -5.38
C THR A 42 -13.01 1.18 -5.30
N ASN A 43 -12.49 1.38 -4.08
CA ASN A 43 -11.06 1.55 -3.83
C ASN A 43 -10.23 0.27 -4.03
N PHE A 44 -10.83 -0.88 -4.35
CA PHE A 44 -10.15 -2.15 -4.64
C PHE A 44 -9.51 -2.19 -6.03
N VAL A 45 -10.08 -1.49 -7.02
CA VAL A 45 -9.61 -1.54 -8.43
C VAL A 45 -8.35 -0.70 -8.65
N VAL A 46 -8.27 0.46 -7.99
CA VAL A 46 -7.12 1.38 -8.08
C VAL A 46 -5.77 0.71 -7.77
N PRO A 47 -5.57 0.02 -6.63
CA PRO A 47 -4.30 -0.65 -6.33
C PRO A 47 -3.99 -1.79 -7.31
N ILE A 48 -4.99 -2.52 -7.80
CA ILE A 48 -4.80 -3.59 -8.80
C ILE A 48 -4.27 -2.97 -10.08
N HIS A 49 -4.85 -1.85 -10.51
CA HIS A 49 -4.39 -1.14 -11.69
C HIS A 49 -2.92 -0.73 -11.53
N VAL A 50 -2.56 -0.08 -10.42
CA VAL A 50 -1.16 0.33 -10.14
C VAL A 50 -0.22 -0.88 -10.14
N LEU A 51 -0.59 -1.97 -9.47
CA LEU A 51 0.25 -3.17 -9.37
C LEU A 51 0.45 -3.86 -10.73
N VAL A 52 -0.57 -3.86 -11.58
CA VAL A 52 -0.52 -4.44 -12.93
C VAL A 52 0.28 -3.57 -13.90
N THR A 53 0.17 -2.24 -13.80
CA THR A 53 0.81 -1.31 -14.74
C THR A 53 2.23 -0.92 -14.32
N GLU A 54 2.46 -0.73 -13.01
CA GLU A 54 3.66 -0.12 -12.44
C GLU A 54 4.05 -0.79 -11.11
N GLU A 55 4.46 -2.06 -11.18
CA GLU A 55 4.88 -2.86 -10.02
C GLU A 55 6.00 -2.19 -9.21
N SER A 56 6.94 -1.52 -9.87
CA SER A 56 8.03 -0.79 -9.20
C SER A 56 7.52 0.38 -8.35
N VAL A 57 6.47 1.07 -8.80
CA VAL A 57 5.81 2.14 -8.05
C VAL A 57 5.08 1.55 -6.85
N TRP A 58 4.46 0.38 -7.03
CA TRP A 58 3.83 -0.36 -5.93
C TRP A 58 4.83 -0.71 -4.83
N GLU A 59 5.93 -1.36 -5.19
CA GLU A 59 6.97 -1.82 -4.26
C GLU A 59 7.61 -0.66 -3.49
N SER A 60 7.88 0.46 -4.15
CA SER A 60 8.54 1.61 -3.53
C SER A 60 7.62 2.46 -2.64
N ASN A 61 6.35 2.62 -3.00
CA ASN A 61 5.45 3.58 -2.33
C ASN A 61 4.44 2.91 -1.38
N PHE A 62 3.92 1.75 -1.77
CA PHE A 62 2.75 1.17 -1.11
C PHE A 62 3.17 0.08 -0.12
N VAL A 63 4.08 -0.82 -0.51
CA VAL A 63 4.53 -1.94 0.32
C VAL A 63 5.08 -1.49 1.68
N PRO A 64 5.96 -0.46 1.78
CA PRO A 64 6.49 -0.05 3.09
C PRO A 64 5.41 0.56 3.98
N ARG A 65 4.50 1.34 3.40
CA ARG A 65 3.36 1.93 4.11
C ARG A 65 2.41 0.86 4.65
N PHE A 66 2.03 -0.11 3.82
CA PHE A 66 1.15 -1.20 4.25
C PHE A 66 1.79 -2.11 5.27
N SER A 67 3.10 -2.35 5.17
CA SER A 67 3.85 -3.13 6.16
C SER A 67 3.80 -2.48 7.55
N VAL A 68 4.05 -1.17 7.65
CA VAL A 68 3.92 -0.40 8.89
C VAL A 68 2.49 -0.50 9.45
N ILE A 69 1.47 -0.25 8.61
CA ILE A 69 0.07 -0.30 9.05
C ILE A 69 -0.34 -1.70 9.51
N LYS A 70 0.13 -2.76 8.83
CA LYS A 70 -0.12 -4.16 9.21
C LYS A 70 0.44 -4.48 10.59
N ILE A 71 1.68 -4.06 10.88
CA ILE A 71 2.31 -4.22 12.20
C ILE A 71 1.54 -3.46 13.27
N LEU A 72 1.21 -2.20 13.03
CA LEU A 72 0.49 -1.39 14.00
C LEU A 72 -0.90 -1.97 14.31
N LYS A 73 -1.62 -2.47 13.30
CA LYS A 73 -2.89 -3.19 13.50
C LYS A 73 -2.72 -4.47 14.31
N SER A 74 -1.71 -5.29 14.00
CA SER A 74 -1.48 -6.55 14.73
C SER A 74 -1.09 -6.33 16.20
N LYS A 75 -0.50 -5.17 16.51
CA LYS A 75 -0.20 -4.71 17.87
C LYS A 75 -1.37 -3.99 18.57
N GLY A 76 -2.52 -3.84 17.90
CA GLY A 76 -3.69 -3.14 18.45
C GLY A 76 -3.51 -1.63 18.58
N LEU A 77 -2.48 -1.04 17.94
CA LEU A 77 -2.15 0.38 18.03
C LEU A 77 -2.97 1.23 17.05
N LEU A 78 -3.66 0.61 16.09
CA LEU A 78 -4.54 1.27 15.13
C LEU A 78 -5.91 0.61 15.05
N LYS A 79 -6.92 1.42 14.70
CA LYS A 79 -8.27 0.93 14.41
C LYS A 79 -8.29 0.18 13.07
N ASN A 80 -9.05 -0.91 13.00
CA ASN A 80 -9.18 -1.72 11.79
C ASN A 80 -9.89 -1.00 10.63
N ASN A 81 -10.69 0.03 10.92
CA ASN A 81 -11.54 0.75 9.96
C ASN A 81 -10.86 1.97 9.29
N MET A 82 -9.53 2.08 9.34
CA MET A 82 -8.81 3.18 8.70
C MET A 82 -9.07 3.22 7.19
N HIS A 83 -9.32 4.42 6.66
CA HIS A 83 -9.61 4.59 5.25
C HIS A 83 -8.33 4.48 4.42
N PHE A 84 -8.36 3.67 3.38
CA PHE A 84 -7.24 3.47 2.46
C PHE A 84 -6.65 4.75 1.88
N SER A 85 -7.51 5.68 1.47
CA SER A 85 -7.09 7.00 0.96
C SER A 85 -6.26 7.77 1.98
N SER A 86 -6.45 7.55 3.28
CA SER A 86 -5.67 8.19 4.35
C SER A 86 -4.26 7.60 4.53
N ILE A 87 -3.95 6.49 3.86
CA ILE A 87 -2.62 5.85 3.88
C ILE A 87 -1.83 6.21 2.62
N ILE A 88 -2.50 6.31 1.47
CA ILE A 88 -1.83 6.55 0.18
C ILE A 88 -1.76 8.00 -0.19
N CYS A 89 -2.83 8.76 0.04
CA CYS A 89 -2.83 10.17 -0.33
C CYS A 89 -2.10 11.04 0.70
N THR A 90 -1.41 10.45 1.68
CA THR A 90 -0.52 11.19 2.58
C THR A 90 0.85 11.37 1.94
N THR A 91 1.49 12.50 2.21
CA THR A 91 2.91 12.66 1.88
C THR A 91 3.76 11.72 2.73
N ASP A 92 5.01 11.49 2.31
CA ASP A 92 5.96 10.69 3.09
C ASP A 92 6.19 11.30 4.47
N GLU A 93 6.30 12.63 4.57
CA GLU A 93 6.50 13.30 5.86
C GLU A 93 5.32 13.04 6.80
N ASN A 94 4.09 13.25 6.32
CA ASN A 94 2.89 13.05 7.12
C ASN A 94 2.70 11.58 7.50
N PHE A 95 3.07 10.64 6.62
CA PHE A 95 3.02 9.22 6.93
C PHE A 95 4.03 8.85 8.02
N LEU A 96 5.27 9.32 7.87
CA LEU A 96 6.37 9.07 8.82
C LEU A 96 6.05 9.62 10.20
N GLU A 97 5.64 10.88 10.30
CA GLU A 97 5.28 11.50 11.58
C GLU A 97 4.18 10.70 12.26
N LYS A 98 3.09 10.44 11.52
CA LYS A 98 1.88 9.84 12.07
C LYS A 98 2.05 8.38 12.48
N PHE A 99 2.76 7.58 11.69
CA PHE A 99 2.77 6.12 11.82
C PHE A 99 4.13 5.52 12.14
N VAL A 100 5.23 6.22 11.89
CA VAL A 100 6.58 5.72 12.19
C VAL A 100 7.11 6.38 13.46
N VAL A 101 7.28 7.71 13.45
CA VAL A 101 7.86 8.47 14.56
C VAL A 101 7.01 8.36 15.83
N ASN A 102 5.69 8.56 15.73
CA ASN A 102 4.78 8.48 16.87
C ASN A 102 4.79 7.13 17.59
N PHE A 103 5.15 6.05 16.90
CA PHE A 103 5.19 4.70 17.46
C PHE A 103 6.62 4.17 17.64
N GLN A 104 7.64 4.94 17.29
CA GLN A 104 9.04 4.50 17.28
C GLN A 104 9.54 4.10 18.68
N ASN A 105 9.09 4.78 19.73
CA ASN A 105 9.46 4.45 21.11
C ASN A 105 8.92 3.07 21.54
N VAL A 106 7.77 2.66 21.00
CA VAL A 106 7.13 1.37 21.30
C VAL A 106 7.59 0.29 20.32
N LEU A 107 7.84 0.66 19.07
CA LEU A 107 8.27 -0.22 17.99
C LEU A 107 9.47 0.40 17.26
N PRO A 108 10.70 0.26 17.81
CA PRO A 108 11.90 0.84 17.23
C PRO A 108 12.24 0.32 15.82
N LEU A 109 11.62 -0.80 15.42
CA LEU A 109 11.78 -1.42 14.10
C LEU A 109 11.03 -0.71 12.96
N LEU A 110 10.07 0.17 13.26
CA LEU A 110 9.21 0.77 12.23
C LEU A 110 9.98 1.59 11.17
N PRO A 111 11.03 2.37 11.51
CA PRO A 111 11.83 3.06 10.51
C PRO A 111 12.50 2.12 9.51
N ASP A 112 13.00 0.97 9.97
CA ASP A 112 13.69 0.00 9.12
C ASP A 112 12.72 -0.79 8.24
N VAL A 113 11.51 -1.07 8.75
CA VAL A 113 10.42 -1.63 7.94
C VAL A 113 9.98 -0.64 6.87
N TYR A 114 9.84 0.64 7.19
CA TYR A 114 9.46 1.67 6.21
C TYR A 114 10.53 1.88 5.13
N LYS A 115 11.81 1.74 5.48
CA LYS A 115 12.90 1.79 4.49
C LYS A 115 13.01 0.52 3.65
N GLY A 116 12.20 -0.51 3.93
CA GLY A 116 12.30 -1.81 3.25
C GLY A 116 13.56 -2.60 3.62
N VAL A 117 14.29 -2.21 4.67
CA VAL A 117 15.49 -2.93 5.15
C VAL A 117 15.10 -4.24 5.83
N ILE A 118 13.93 -4.25 6.47
CA ILE A 118 13.35 -5.42 7.12
C ILE A 118 12.03 -5.74 6.40
N ASN A 119 11.97 -6.88 5.70
CA ASN A 119 10.71 -7.37 5.16
C ASN A 119 10.02 -8.29 6.18
N PRO A 120 8.90 -7.86 6.81
CA PRO A 120 8.18 -8.71 7.75
C PRO A 120 7.50 -9.92 7.08
N SER A 121 7.46 -10.02 5.75
CA SER A 121 6.89 -11.20 5.05
C SER A 121 7.75 -12.48 5.15
N ASN A 122 8.95 -12.41 5.72
CA ASN A 122 9.83 -13.58 5.94
C ASN A 122 9.69 -14.26 7.31
N LYS A 123 8.60 -14.01 8.05
CA LYS A 123 8.25 -14.77 9.26
C LYS A 123 6.77 -14.58 9.61
N TYR A 124 6.13 -15.70 9.98
CA TYR A 124 4.72 -15.91 10.40
C TYR A 124 3.76 -16.34 9.29
#